data_AF-A0A7S1DGS6-F1
#
_entry.id   AF-A0A7S1DGS6-F1
#
_cell.length_a   1.000
_cell.length_b   1.000
_cell.length_c   1.000
_cell.angle_alpha   90.00
_cell.angle_beta   90.00
_cell.angle_gamma   90.00
#
_symmetry.space_group_name_H-M   'P 1'
#
loop_
_entity.id
_entity.type
_entity.pdbx_description
1 polymer ?
#
loop_
_entity_poly.entity_id
_entity_poly.type
_entity_poly.pdbx_seq_one_letter_code
_entity_poly.pdbx_strand_id
1 'polypeptide(L)'
;WAEWYGDKTRGVCVHSGVLDGLGHKAAVDKVAELLAAQGLGEKKTTWRLRDWGISRQRYWGTPIPIIHCDDCGVVPVPEKDLPVTLPEDLIPDGSGNPLNKHAG
;
A
#
# COMPACT_ATOMS: atom_id res chain seq x y z
N TRP A 1 8.57 -29.72 -13.09
CA TRP A 1 9.21 -28.39 -13.01
C TRP A 1 10.62 -28.60 -12.47
N ALA A 2 11.66 -28.13 -13.15
CA ALA A 2 13.02 -28.25 -12.66
C ALA A 2 13.44 -26.96 -11.94
N GLU A 3 14.21 -27.08 -10.86
CA GLU A 3 14.62 -25.94 -10.04
C GLU A 3 15.39 -24.87 -10.83
N TRP A 4 16.20 -25.30 -11.80
CA TRP A 4 17.04 -24.41 -12.60
C TRP A 4 16.26 -23.52 -13.57
N TYR A 5 14.97 -23.78 -13.82
CA TYR A 5 14.14 -22.96 -14.72
C TYR A 5 14.04 -21.49 -14.24
N GLY A 6 14.16 -21.23 -12.95
CA GLY A 6 14.11 -19.89 -12.36
C GLY A 6 15.47 -19.29 -11.99
N ASP A 7 16.58 -19.93 -12.35
CA ASP A 7 17.94 -19.51 -11.97
C ASP A 7 18.33 -18.20 -12.68
N LYS A 8 18.58 -17.15 -11.90
CA LYS A 8 19.01 -15.82 -12.39
C LYS A 8 20.52 -15.60 -12.36
N THR A 9 21.28 -16.58 -11.88
CA THR A 9 22.71 -16.47 -11.62
C THR A 9 23.55 -17.13 -12.71
N ARG A 10 23.13 -18.30 -13.20
CA ARG A 10 23.92 -19.12 -14.14
C ARG A 10 23.35 -19.13 -15.57
N GLY A 11 22.12 -18.66 -15.76
CA GLY A 11 21.43 -18.67 -17.05
C GLY A 11 21.85 -17.54 -17.98
N VAL A 12 21.69 -17.79 -19.28
CA VAL A 12 21.78 -16.79 -20.36
C VAL A 12 20.51 -16.81 -21.19
N CYS A 13 20.18 -15.68 -21.82
CA CYS A 13 19.07 -15.59 -22.75
C CYS A 13 19.35 -16.41 -24.02
N VAL A 14 18.31 -17.10 -24.51
CA VAL A 14 18.30 -17.81 -25.80
C VAL A 14 16.95 -17.56 -26.49
N HIS A 15 16.91 -17.66 -27.82
CA HIS A 15 15.70 -17.42 -28.63
C HIS A 15 15.06 -16.04 -28.39
N SER A 16 15.88 -15.03 -28.07
CA SER A 16 15.50 -13.68 -27.67
C SER A 16 16.16 -12.61 -28.55
N GLY A 17 16.80 -13.00 -29.66
CA GLY A 17 17.34 -12.09 -30.67
C GLY A 17 18.52 -11.28 -30.13
N VAL A 18 18.40 -9.95 -30.07
CA VAL A 18 19.47 -9.04 -29.61
C VAL A 18 19.89 -9.23 -28.15
N LEU A 19 19.14 -10.05 -27.40
CA LEU A 19 19.44 -10.39 -26.00
C LEU A 19 20.18 -11.72 -25.85
N ASP A 20 20.32 -12.51 -26.93
CA ASP A 20 20.91 -13.84 -26.85
C ASP A 20 22.36 -13.81 -26.33
N GLY A 21 22.68 -14.75 -25.45
CA GLY A 21 23.99 -14.85 -24.78
C GLY A 21 24.17 -13.90 -23.58
N LEU A 22 23.25 -12.98 -23.32
CA LEU A 22 23.34 -12.10 -22.15
C LEU A 22 22.90 -12.82 -20.86
N GLY A 23 23.66 -12.60 -19.78
CA GLY A 23 23.25 -12.98 -18.42
C GLY A 23 22.18 -12.03 -17.86
N HIS A 24 21.48 -12.46 -16.80
CA HIS A 24 20.29 -11.79 -16.25
C HIS A 24 20.43 -10.26 -16.07
N LYS A 25 21.47 -9.78 -15.39
CA LYS A 25 21.64 -8.33 -15.12
C LYS A 25 21.83 -7.52 -16.42
N ALA A 26 22.69 -8.00 -17.32
CA ALA A 26 22.92 -7.36 -18.61
C ALA A 26 21.68 -7.37 -19.51
N ALA A 27 20.92 -8.47 -19.50
CA ALA A 27 19.66 -8.58 -20.23
C ALA A 27 18.61 -7.59 -19.70
N VAL A 28 18.43 -7.47 -18.38
CA VAL A 28 17.52 -6.48 -17.76
C VAL A 28 17.92 -5.05 -18.14
N ASP A 29 19.22 -4.75 -18.11
CA ASP A 29 19.73 -3.43 -18.47
C ASP A 29 19.48 -3.12 -19.96
N LYS A 30 19.70 -4.10 -20.85
CA LYS A 30 19.48 -3.93 -22.29
C LYS A 30 18.00 -3.79 -22.65
N VAL A 31 17.12 -4.57 -22.02
CA VAL A 31 15.66 -4.44 -22.21
C VAL A 31 15.19 -3.04 -21.80
N ALA A 32 15.66 -2.54 -20.66
CA ALA A 32 15.31 -1.20 -20.21
C ALA A 32 15.77 -0.11 -21.20
N GLU A 33 16.98 -0.23 -21.77
CA GLU A 33 17.49 0.68 -22.81
C GLU A 33 16.58 0.66 -24.05
N LEU A 34 16.22 -0.53 -24.55
CA LEU A 34 15.38 -0.69 -25.74
C LEU A 34 13.97 -0.11 -25.53
N LEU A 35 13.36 -0.33 -24.37
CA LEU A 35 12.04 0.21 -24.03
C LEU A 35 12.08 1.72 -23.83
N ALA A 36 13.12 2.24 -23.19
CA ALA A 36 13.29 3.68 -23.00
C ALA A 36 13.46 4.42 -24.33
N ALA A 37 14.24 3.87 -25.26
CA ALA A 37 14.42 4.44 -26.60
C ALA A 37 13.12 4.53 -27.40
N GLN A 38 12.13 3.68 -27.09
CA GLN A 38 10.80 3.67 -27.72
C GLN A 38 9.75 4.46 -26.91
N GLY A 39 10.10 4.99 -25.73
CA GLY A 39 9.15 5.64 -24.82
C GLY A 39 8.11 4.68 -24.21
N LEU A 40 8.40 3.37 -24.19
CA LEU A 40 7.46 2.33 -23.72
C LEU A 40 7.70 1.90 -22.28
N GLY A 41 8.77 2.38 -21.63
CA GLY A 41 9.01 2.08 -20.22
C GLY A 41 10.35 2.56 -19.69
N GLU A 42 10.52 2.40 -18.39
CA GLU A 42 11.71 2.76 -17.63
C GLU A 42 11.96 1.77 -16.49
N LYS A 43 13.14 1.83 -15.86
CA LYS A 43 13.41 1.05 -14.65
C LYS A 43 12.69 1.67 -13.46
N LYS A 44 12.06 0.83 -12.65
CA LYS A 44 11.39 1.25 -11.42
C LYS A 44 11.75 0.34 -10.26
N THR A 45 12.10 0.94 -9.14
CA THR A 45 12.24 0.24 -7.86
C THR A 45 10.87 0.12 -7.20
N THR A 46 10.52 -1.08 -6.76
CA THR A 46 9.24 -1.38 -6.10
C THR A 46 9.44 -2.04 -4.76
N TRP A 47 8.51 -1.83 -3.84
CA TRP A 47 8.56 -2.39 -2.49
C TRP A 47 7.41 -3.36 -2.23
N ARG A 48 7.68 -4.40 -1.44
CA ARG A 48 6.62 -5.26 -0.86
C ARG A 48 5.89 -4.59 0.30
N LEU A 49 6.49 -3.54 0.88
CA LEU A 49 5.88 -2.75 1.94
C LEU A 49 4.53 -2.19 1.46
N ARG A 50 3.59 -2.10 2.40
CA ARG A 50 2.26 -1.52 2.20
C ARG A 50 2.06 -0.42 3.23
N ASP A 51 1.20 0.53 2.91
CA ASP A 51 0.81 1.57 3.85
C ASP A 51 0.11 0.95 5.05
N TRP A 52 0.29 1.59 6.20
CA TRP A 52 -0.31 1.11 7.44
C TRP A 52 -1.73 1.67 7.59
N GLY A 53 -2.73 0.83 7.31
CA GLY A 53 -4.13 1.15 7.59
C GLY A 53 -4.42 1.10 9.08
N ILE A 54 -4.58 2.26 9.72
CA ILE A 54 -4.87 2.37 11.16
C ILE A 54 -6.37 2.30 11.49
N SER A 55 -7.24 2.64 10.55
CA SER A 55 -8.69 2.72 10.76
C SER A 55 -9.30 1.37 11.13
N ARG A 56 -10.19 1.34 12.14
CA ARG A 56 -10.89 0.13 12.58
C ARG A 56 -12.37 0.44 12.84
N GLN A 57 -13.26 -0.42 12.35
CA GLN A 57 -14.70 -0.37 12.65
C GLN A 57 -14.98 -1.13 13.95
N ARG A 58 -14.40 -0.65 15.06
CA ARG A 58 -14.53 -1.21 16.41
C ARG A 58 -14.71 -0.06 17.40
N TYR A 59 -15.53 -0.28 18.43
CA TYR A 59 -15.76 0.70 19.49
C TYR A 59 -14.58 0.81 20.44
N TRP A 60 -14.06 -0.32 20.92
CA TRP A 60 -13.02 -0.33 21.94
C TRP A 60 -11.63 -0.04 21.35
N GLY A 61 -11.29 1.25 21.28
CA GLY A 61 -10.02 1.77 20.80
C GLY A 61 -9.98 3.30 20.85
N THR A 62 -8.81 3.90 20.60
CA THR A 62 -8.66 5.36 20.61
C THR A 62 -9.49 6.00 19.47
N PRO A 63 -10.38 6.95 19.76
CA PRO A 63 -11.09 7.69 18.73
C PRO A 63 -10.12 8.41 17.78
N ILE A 64 -10.42 8.39 16.49
CA ILE A 64 -9.63 9.09 15.48
C ILE A 64 -9.99 10.58 15.55
N PRO A 65 -9.02 11.50 15.78
CA PRO A 65 -9.28 12.93 16.00
C PRO A 65 -9.53 13.68 14.69
N ILE A 66 -10.58 13.28 13.98
CA ILE A 66 -11.02 13.85 12.70
C ILE A 66 -12.49 14.25 12.82
N ILE A 67 -12.80 15.46 12.36
CA ILE A 67 -14.14 16.02 12.26
C ILE A 67 -14.54 16.02 10.78
N HIS A 68 -15.71 15.49 10.48
CA HIS A 68 -16.35 15.63 9.19
C HIS A 68 -17.30 16.84 9.25
N CYS A 69 -16.96 17.91 8.54
CA CYS A 69 -17.73 19.14 8.46
C CYS A 69 -18.29 19.32 7.05
N ASP A 70 -19.58 19.65 6.92
CA ASP A 70 -20.23 19.78 5.62
C ASP A 70 -19.67 20.94 4.78
N ASP A 71 -19.24 22.04 5.43
CA ASP A 71 -18.67 23.21 4.75
C ASP A 71 -17.14 23.13 4.58
N CYS A 72 -16.44 22.48 5.53
CA CYS A 72 -14.96 22.48 5.61
C CYS A 72 -14.32 21.16 5.16
N GLY A 73 -15.08 20.08 5.01
CA GLY A 73 -14.59 18.75 4.69
C GLY A 73 -14.00 17.99 5.89
N VAL A 74 -12.93 17.24 5.64
CA VAL A 74 -12.24 16.41 6.65
C VAL A 74 -11.16 17.23 7.34
N VAL A 75 -11.36 17.58 8.62
CA VAL A 75 -10.45 18.45 9.37
C VAL A 75 -9.99 17.76 10.67
N PRO A 76 -8.76 18.02 11.15
CA PRO A 76 -8.31 17.51 12.43
C PRO A 76 -9.01 18.23 13.59
N VAL A 77 -9.19 17.53 14.70
CA VAL A 77 -9.60 18.15 15.97
C VAL A 77 -8.48 19.10 16.44
N PRO A 78 -8.78 20.35 16.86
CA PRO A 78 -7.78 21.26 17.38
C PRO A 78 -7.05 20.69 18.60
N GLU A 79 -5.75 20.98 18.74
CA GLU A 79 -4.92 20.43 19.83
C GLU A 79 -5.47 20.73 21.24
N LYS A 80 -6.02 21.93 21.43
CA LYS A 80 -6.66 22.36 22.69
C LYS A 80 -7.91 21.55 23.07
N ASP A 81 -8.53 20.90 22.10
CA ASP A 81 -9.76 20.12 22.25
C ASP A 81 -9.46 18.61 22.33
N LEU A 82 -8.18 18.23 22.39
CA LEU A 82 -7.75 16.85 22.67
C LEU A 82 -7.70 16.59 24.19
N PRO A 83 -7.93 15.34 24.63
CA PRO A 83 -8.23 14.16 23.82
C PRO A 83 -9.71 14.06 23.41
N VAL A 84 -9.98 13.42 22.26
CA VAL A 84 -11.33 12.95 21.93
C VAL A 84 -11.64 11.76 22.83
N THR A 85 -12.53 11.96 23.81
CA THR A 85 -12.88 10.92 24.81
C THR A 85 -13.84 9.89 24.24
N LEU A 86 -13.54 8.61 24.46
CA LEU A 86 -14.45 7.52 24.13
C LEU A 86 -15.55 7.43 25.21
N PRO A 87 -16.84 7.43 24.87
CA PRO A 87 -17.90 7.13 25.84
C PRO A 87 -17.69 5.76 26.46
N GLU A 88 -17.94 5.58 27.77
CA GLU A 88 -17.69 4.31 28.48
C GLU A 88 -18.97 3.50 28.75
N ASP A 89 -20.14 4.12 28.57
CA ASP A 89 -21.46 3.58 28.88
C ASP A 89 -22.08 2.73 27.75
N LEU A 90 -21.40 2.64 26.60
CA LEU A 90 -21.86 1.88 25.45
C LEU A 90 -21.58 0.38 25.59
N ILE A 91 -22.62 -0.43 25.43
CA ILE A 91 -22.54 -1.90 25.44
C ILE A 91 -22.58 -2.43 23.99
N PRO A 92 -21.49 -3.05 23.48
CA PRO A 92 -21.48 -3.63 22.13
C PRO A 92 -22.40 -4.85 22.02
N ASP A 93 -23.32 -4.83 21.05
CA ASP A 93 -24.28 -5.92 20.79
C ASP A 93 -23.88 -6.81 19.58
N GLY A 94 -22.78 -6.49 18.90
CA GLY A 94 -22.30 -7.20 17.71
C GLY A 94 -22.97 -6.80 16.40
N SER A 95 -23.99 -5.92 16.41
CA SER A 95 -24.70 -5.47 15.21
C SER A 95 -24.01 -4.32 14.46
N GLY A 96 -22.89 -3.81 14.97
CA GLY A 96 -22.13 -2.70 14.39
C GLY A 96 -21.29 -1.96 15.42
N ASN A 97 -20.66 -0.85 15.02
CA ASN A 97 -19.96 0.02 15.96
C ASN A 97 -21.00 0.86 16.73
N PRO A 98 -21.14 0.72 18.06
CA PRO A 98 -22.10 1.49 18.86
C PRO A 98 -21.89 3.00 18.76
N LEU A 99 -20.68 3.48 18.45
CA LEU A 99 -20.41 4.91 18.21
C LEU A 99 -21.26 5.51 17.09
N ASN A 100 -21.66 4.70 16.10
CA ASN A 100 -22.50 5.18 14.99
C ASN A 100 -23.96 5.40 15.40
N LYS A 101 -24.39 4.79 16.51
CA LYS A 101 -25.76 4.90 17.05
C LYS A 101 -25.83 5.84 18.26
N HIS A 102 -24.68 6.27 18.77
CA HIS A 102 -24.58 7.18 19.89
C HIS A 102 -24.82 8.61 19.38
N ALA A 103 -25.95 9.20 19.77
CA ALA A 103 -26.14 10.63 19.67
C ALA A 103 -25.25 11.24 20.77
N GLY A 104 -24.09 11.78 20.37
CA GLY A 104 -23.20 12.52 21.28
C GLY A 104 -23.90 13.65 22.01
#